data_AF-F6DSJ1-F1
#
_entry.id   AF-F6DSJ1-F1
#
_cell.length_a   1.000
_cell.length_b   1.000
_cell.length_c   1.000
_cell.angle_alpha   90.00
_cell.angle_beta   90.00
_cell.angle_gamma   90.00
#
_symmetry.space_group_name_H-M   'P 1'
#
loop_
_entity.id
_entity.type
_entity.pdbx_description
1 polymer ?
#
loop_
_entity_poly.entity_id
_entity_poly.type
_entity_poly.pdbx_seq_one_letter_code
_entity_poly.pdbx_strand_id
1 'polypeptide(L)'
;MFMDKVPLMVLIFYSIPESLLIFTFGYVILGYPIKTRPIILATLISVPASYFARLLPFPFGVHSVIGLFVIFMLFILICKFPAIQGLIASLLSLSTLIALDNSIYSIVQILLGTTIRELWAMKPIVRTLSGYSHLLAFALITIFIYKKKLFLGGFQNGAENRNQDS
;
A
#
# COMPACT_ATOMS: atom_id res chain seq x y z
N MET A 1 24.12 -6.89 -13.91
CA MET A 1 24.26 -8.36 -13.84
C MET A 1 24.85 -8.64 -12.46
N PHE A 2 24.10 -8.86 -11.37
CA PHE A 2 22.92 -9.68 -11.13
C PHE A 2 21.75 -8.83 -10.61
N MET A 3 20.60 -8.83 -11.31
CA MET A 3 19.35 -8.52 -10.63
C MET A 3 19.03 -9.78 -9.83
N ASP A 4 19.17 -9.69 -8.51
CA ASP A 4 18.55 -10.63 -7.58
C ASP A 4 17.12 -10.85 -8.05
N LYS A 5 16.85 -12.02 -8.65
CA LYS A 5 15.48 -12.44 -8.93
C LYS A 5 14.85 -12.59 -7.56
N VAL A 6 14.21 -11.53 -7.09
CA VAL A 6 13.39 -11.57 -5.88
C VAL A 6 12.45 -12.74 -6.12
N PRO A 7 12.54 -13.82 -5.31
CA PRO A 7 11.81 -15.05 -5.61
C PRO A 7 10.36 -14.69 -5.79
N LEU A 8 9.71 -15.24 -6.83
CA LEU A 8 8.30 -14.97 -7.12
C LEU A 8 7.43 -15.20 -5.87
N MET A 9 7.86 -16.14 -5.03
CA MET A 9 7.33 -16.39 -3.70
C MET A 9 7.46 -15.20 -2.74
N VAL A 10 8.64 -14.59 -2.60
CA VAL A 10 8.83 -13.38 -1.76
C VAL A 10 7.97 -12.23 -2.27
N LEU A 11 7.89 -12.05 -3.59
CA LEU A 11 7.05 -11.01 -4.18
C LEU A 11 5.57 -11.22 -3.83
N ILE A 12 5.05 -12.43 -3.95
CA ILE A 12 3.64 -12.74 -3.64
C ILE A 12 3.37 -12.59 -2.15
N PHE A 13 4.16 -13.24 -1.28
CA PHE A 13 3.95 -13.23 0.16
C PHE A 13 4.15 -11.86 0.80
N TYR A 14 4.91 -10.98 0.15
CA TYR A 14 5.14 -9.62 0.60
C TYR A 14 4.12 -8.62 0.01
N SER A 15 3.88 -8.68 -1.31
CA SER A 15 2.99 -7.72 -1.97
C SER A 15 1.51 -7.98 -1.70
N ILE A 16 1.11 -9.21 -1.32
CA ILE A 16 -0.26 -9.48 -0.86
C ILE A 16 -0.60 -8.68 0.41
N PRO A 17 0.12 -8.83 1.54
CA PRO A 17 -0.20 -8.09 2.75
C PRO A 17 -0.05 -6.58 2.57
N GLU A 18 0.94 -6.14 1.79
CA GLU A 18 1.11 -4.73 1.41
C GLU A 18 -0.14 -4.18 0.73
N SER A 19 -0.60 -4.85 -0.33
CA SER A 19 -1.76 -4.40 -1.09
C SER A 19 -3.07 -4.50 -0.29
N LEU A 20 -3.22 -5.55 0.51
CA LEU A 20 -4.36 -5.69 1.43
C LEU A 20 -4.43 -4.52 2.41
N LEU A 21 -3.28 -4.06 2.93
CA LEU A 21 -3.21 -2.88 3.78
C LEU A 21 -3.56 -1.59 3.03
N ILE A 22 -3.10 -1.41 1.79
CA ILE A 22 -3.46 -0.24 0.96
C ILE A 22 -4.99 -0.14 0.83
N PHE A 23 -5.65 -1.22 0.43
CA PHE A 23 -7.10 -1.18 0.25
C PHE A 23 -7.84 -1.03 1.58
N THR A 24 -7.41 -1.76 2.62
CA THR A 24 -8.02 -1.66 3.95
C THR A 24 -7.88 -0.26 4.53
N PHE A 25 -6.70 0.36 4.41
CA PHE A 25 -6.46 1.73 4.84
C PHE A 25 -7.33 2.73 4.08
N GLY A 26 -7.49 2.57 2.77
CA GLY A 26 -8.40 3.40 1.97
C GLY A 26 -9.87 3.35 2.45
N TYR A 27 -10.36 2.18 2.86
CA TYR A 27 -11.67 2.05 3.49
C TYR A 27 -11.73 2.76 4.85
N VAL A 28 -10.73 2.51 5.69
CA VAL A 28 -10.66 3.04 7.06
C VAL A 28 -10.56 4.56 7.07
N ILE A 29 -9.68 5.16 6.27
CA ILE A 29 -9.44 6.61 6.29
C ILE A 29 -10.65 7.43 5.80
N LEU A 30 -11.39 6.87 4.83
CA LEU A 30 -12.63 7.45 4.33
C LEU A 30 -13.84 7.15 5.21
N GLY A 31 -13.69 6.32 6.25
CA GLY A 31 -14.78 5.91 7.15
C GLY A 31 -15.81 4.97 6.51
N TYR A 32 -15.46 4.29 5.42
CA TYR A 32 -16.33 3.27 4.82
C TYR A 32 -16.28 1.97 5.63
N PRO A 33 -17.40 1.21 5.69
CA PRO A 33 -17.38 -0.11 6.29
C PRO A 33 -16.46 -1.04 5.48
N ILE A 34 -15.57 -1.75 6.18
CA ILE A 34 -14.61 -2.66 5.56
C ILE A 34 -15.37 -3.80 4.86
N LYS A 35 -15.33 -3.82 3.53
CA LYS A 35 -15.92 -4.89 2.71
C LYS A 35 -14.81 -5.87 2.29
N THR A 36 -14.80 -7.07 2.87
CA THR A 36 -13.73 -8.06 2.64
C THR A 36 -13.65 -8.55 1.19
N ARG A 37 -14.79 -8.83 0.54
CA ARG A 37 -14.84 -9.30 -0.86
C ARG A 37 -14.15 -8.35 -1.85
N PRO A 38 -14.51 -7.05 -1.95
CA PRO A 38 -13.84 -6.14 -2.88
C PRO A 38 -12.38 -5.89 -2.53
N ILE A 39 -12.00 -5.86 -1.24
CA ILE A 39 -10.60 -5.72 -0.81
C ILE A 39 -9.77 -6.91 -1.31
N ILE A 40 -10.24 -8.14 -1.13
CA ILE A 40 -9.52 -9.34 -1.58
C ILE A 40 -9.39 -9.35 -3.11
N LEU A 41 -10.46 -9.03 -3.84
CA LEU A 41 -10.43 -8.96 -5.31
C LEU A 41 -9.46 -7.89 -5.82
N ALA A 42 -9.49 -6.69 -5.23
CA ALA A 42 -8.59 -5.61 -5.59
C ALA A 42 -7.13 -5.97 -5.27
N THR A 43 -6.88 -6.62 -4.14
CA THR A 43 -5.55 -7.16 -3.76
C THR A 43 -5.06 -8.15 -4.81
N LEU A 44 -5.89 -9.14 -5.18
CA LEU A 44 -5.51 -10.20 -6.12
C LEU A 44 -5.19 -9.67 -7.53
N ILE A 45 -5.83 -8.57 -7.95
CA ILE A 45 -5.59 -7.92 -9.25
C ILE A 45 -4.38 -6.97 -9.18
N SER A 46 -4.22 -6.25 -8.07
CA SER A 46 -3.14 -5.27 -7.92
C SER A 46 -1.74 -5.90 -7.83
N VAL A 47 -1.60 -7.09 -7.23
CA VAL A 47 -0.31 -7.79 -7.08
C VAL A 47 0.31 -8.13 -8.44
N PRO A 48 -0.38 -8.82 -9.37
CA PRO A 48 0.14 -9.06 -10.71
C PRO A 48 0.30 -7.76 -11.50
N ALA A 49 -0.61 -6.79 -11.35
CA ALA A 49 -0.47 -5.50 -12.02
C ALA A 49 0.82 -4.76 -11.59
N SER A 50 1.17 -4.80 -10.31
CA SER A 50 2.43 -4.27 -9.76
C SER A 50 3.66 -5.03 -10.28
N TYR A 51 3.56 -6.36 -10.42
CA TYR A 51 4.62 -7.17 -11.02
C TYR A 51 4.87 -6.78 -12.49
N PHE A 52 3.81 -6.69 -13.30
CA PHE A 52 3.93 -6.24 -14.69
C PHE A 52 4.42 -4.80 -14.79
N ALA A 53 3.97 -3.92 -13.89
CA ALA A 53 4.46 -2.54 -13.81
C ALA A 53 5.98 -2.51 -13.63
N ARG A 54 6.55 -3.38 -12.78
CA ARG A 54 8.02 -3.47 -12.52
C ARG A 54 8.81 -4.15 -13.62
N LEU A 55 8.18 -4.94 -14.50
CA LEU A 55 8.83 -5.57 -15.65
C LEU A 55 9.06 -4.59 -16.80
N LEU A 56 8.30 -3.48 -16.84
CA LEU A 56 8.51 -2.45 -17.84
C LEU A 56 9.86 -1.75 -17.64
N PRO A 57 10.58 -1.36 -18.70
CA PRO A 57 11.87 -0.68 -18.61
C PRO A 57 11.71 0.82 -18.33
N PHE A 58 10.93 1.18 -17.31
CA PHE A 58 10.75 2.57 -16.92
C PHE A 58 11.72 2.99 -15.81
N PRO A 59 12.03 4.29 -15.70
CA PRO A 59 12.83 4.79 -14.59
C PRO A 59 12.07 4.72 -13.26
N PHE A 60 12.84 4.69 -12.17
CA PHE A 60 12.32 4.72 -10.81
C PHE A 60 11.40 5.94 -10.61
N GLY A 61 10.18 5.73 -10.11
CA GLY A 61 9.15 6.77 -9.98
C GLY A 61 8.00 6.66 -10.97
N VAL A 62 8.26 6.32 -12.24
CA VAL A 62 7.19 6.10 -13.25
C VAL A 62 6.36 4.87 -12.88
N HIS A 63 7.01 3.81 -12.40
CA HIS A 63 6.35 2.64 -11.84
C HIS A 63 5.37 2.98 -10.71
N SER A 64 5.73 3.95 -9.86
CA SER A 64 4.89 4.39 -8.74
C SER A 64 3.66 5.14 -9.23
N VAL A 65 3.79 5.96 -10.28
CA VAL A 65 2.65 6.65 -10.92
C VAL A 65 1.71 5.66 -11.59
N ILE A 66 2.25 4.64 -12.28
CA ILE A 66 1.45 3.55 -12.85
C ILE A 66 0.73 2.79 -11.72
N GLY A 67 1.42 2.48 -10.63
CA GLY A 67 0.84 1.85 -9.45
C GLY A 67 -0.30 2.66 -8.84
N LEU A 68 -0.13 3.98 -8.72
CA LEU A 68 -1.18 4.91 -8.29
C LEU A 68 -2.41 4.84 -9.19
N PHE A 69 -2.22 4.89 -10.51
CA PHE A 69 -3.32 4.81 -11.45
C PHE A 69 -4.06 3.47 -11.36
N VAL A 70 -3.34 2.36 -11.22
CA VAL A 70 -3.94 1.03 -11.03
C VAL A 70 -4.75 0.98 -9.74
N ILE A 71 -4.19 1.39 -8.60
CA ILE A 71 -4.88 1.39 -7.31
C ILE A 71 -6.12 2.28 -7.35
N PHE A 72 -6.00 3.47 -7.94
CA PHE A 72 -7.12 4.39 -8.16
C PHE A 72 -8.26 3.72 -8.94
N MET A 73 -7.95 3.07 -10.07
CA MET A 73 -8.94 2.36 -10.88
C MET A 73 -9.59 1.21 -10.11
N LEU A 74 -8.84 0.47 -9.30
CA LEU A 74 -9.39 -0.62 -8.48
C LEU A 74 -10.34 -0.08 -7.38
N PHE A 75 -10.04 1.07 -6.78
CA PHE A 75 -10.97 1.71 -5.83
C PHE A 75 -12.30 2.09 -6.50
N ILE A 76 -12.28 2.59 -7.74
CA ILE A 76 -13.50 2.95 -8.47
C ILE A 76 -14.25 1.72 -8.94
N LEU A 77 -13.57 0.79 -9.63
CA LEU A 77 -14.21 -0.32 -10.33
C LEU A 77 -14.64 -1.45 -9.38
N ILE A 78 -13.82 -1.76 -8.37
CA ILE A 78 -14.05 -2.92 -7.49
C ILE A 78 -14.63 -2.46 -6.16
N CYS A 79 -13.99 -1.48 -5.51
CA CYS A 79 -14.46 -0.95 -4.23
C CYS A 79 -15.70 -0.05 -4.38
N LYS A 80 -16.05 0.31 -5.63
CA LYS A 80 -17.18 1.17 -6.01
C LYS A 80 -17.11 2.56 -5.36
N PHE A 81 -15.92 3.08 -5.11
CA PHE A 81 -15.77 4.44 -4.57
C PHE A 81 -16.10 5.48 -5.65
N PRO A 82 -16.67 6.64 -5.28
CA PRO A 82 -16.83 7.74 -6.23
C PRO A 82 -15.45 8.29 -6.58
N ALA A 83 -15.28 8.81 -7.80
CA ALA A 83 -13.96 9.12 -8.37
C ALA A 83 -13.07 9.97 -7.43
N ILE A 84 -13.60 11.06 -6.86
CA ILE A 84 -12.83 11.92 -5.94
C ILE A 84 -12.34 11.17 -4.71
N GLN A 85 -13.20 10.35 -4.09
CA GLN A 85 -12.79 9.61 -2.89
C GLN A 85 -11.87 8.44 -3.25
N GLY A 86 -12.06 7.79 -4.41
CA GLY A 86 -11.12 6.80 -4.92
C GLY A 86 -9.72 7.41 -5.13
N LEU A 87 -9.66 8.63 -5.65
CA LEU A 87 -8.40 9.37 -5.82
C LEU A 87 -7.78 9.68 -4.46
N ILE A 88 -8.54 10.25 -3.53
CA ILE A 88 -8.07 10.56 -2.17
C ILE A 88 -7.58 9.30 -1.44
N ALA A 89 -8.34 8.21 -1.48
CA ALA A 89 -7.94 6.93 -0.89
C ALA A 89 -6.64 6.41 -1.49
N SER A 90 -6.52 6.41 -2.82
CA SER A 90 -5.31 5.95 -3.50
C SER A 90 -4.09 6.79 -3.14
N LEU A 91 -4.23 8.13 -3.15
CA LEU A 91 -3.15 9.06 -2.81
C LEU A 91 -2.72 8.91 -1.36
N LEU A 92 -3.67 8.91 -0.42
CA LEU A 92 -3.36 8.81 1.01
C LEU A 92 -2.74 7.45 1.35
N SER A 93 -3.26 6.36 0.81
CA SER A 93 -2.74 5.01 1.08
C SER A 93 -1.31 4.87 0.56
N LEU A 94 -1.04 5.27 -0.69
CA LEU A 94 0.30 5.19 -1.28
C LEU A 94 1.28 6.16 -0.62
N SER A 95 0.86 7.40 -0.35
CA SER A 95 1.73 8.39 0.30
C SER A 95 2.11 7.93 1.70
N THR A 96 1.17 7.35 2.45
CA THR A 96 1.43 6.79 3.79
C THR A 96 2.41 5.62 3.70
N LEU A 97 2.21 4.71 2.76
CA LEU A 97 3.12 3.58 2.56
C LEU A 97 4.54 4.05 2.22
N ILE A 98 4.68 4.97 1.25
CA ILE A 98 5.97 5.53 0.84
C ILE A 98 6.63 6.29 1.99
N ALA A 99 5.87 7.08 2.75
CA ALA A 99 6.39 7.82 3.89
C ALA A 99 6.91 6.88 4.98
N LEU A 100 6.18 5.80 5.28
CA LEU A 100 6.59 4.81 6.28
C LEU A 100 7.82 4.03 5.83
N ASP A 101 7.87 3.59 4.58
CA ASP A 101 9.01 2.86 4.04
C ASP A 101 10.29 3.73 4.15
N ASN A 102 10.24 4.97 3.66
CA ASN A 102 11.37 5.90 3.74
C ASN A 102 11.75 6.26 5.19
N SER A 103 10.77 6.45 6.06
CA SER A 103 11.03 6.80 7.47
C SER A 103 11.75 5.66 8.19
N ILE A 104 11.32 4.43 7.98
CA ILE A 104 11.92 3.25 8.59
C ILE A 104 13.32 2.99 8.02
N TYR A 105 13.50 3.08 6.71
CA TYR A 105 14.83 3.02 6.12
C TYR A 105 15.78 4.09 6.67
N SER A 106 15.28 5.31 6.90
CA SER A 106 16.09 6.40 7.47
C SER A 106 16.47 6.12 8.93
N ILE A 107 15.56 5.60 9.74
CA ILE A 107 15.84 5.21 11.13
C ILE A 107 16.91 4.11 11.17
N VAL A 108 16.79 3.09 10.31
CA VAL A 108 17.75 1.99 10.21
C VAL A 108 19.14 2.51 9.81
N GLN A 109 19.23 3.45 8.87
CA GLN A 109 20.50 4.08 8.48
C GLN A 109 21.18 4.79 9.64
N ILE A 110 20.43 5.60 10.40
CA ILE A 110 20.94 6.32 11.58
C ILE A 110 21.42 5.33 12.64
N LEU A 111 20.65 4.26 12.90
CA LEU A 111 20.96 3.29 13.95
C LEU A 111 22.21 2.45 13.62
N LEU A 112 22.39 2.07 12.36
CA LEU A 112 23.54 1.27 11.93
C LEU A 112 24.75 2.12 11.50
N GLY A 113 24.60 3.43 11.33
CA GLY A 113 25.65 4.31 10.80
C GLY A 113 26.08 3.93 9.37
N THR A 114 25.18 3.34 8.59
CA THR A 114 25.46 2.80 7.24
C THR A 114 24.77 3.61 6.17
N THR A 115 25.35 3.63 4.97
CA THR A 115 24.70 4.22 3.79
C THR A 115 23.74 3.24 3.12
N ILE A 116 22.78 3.76 2.32
CA ILE A 116 21.82 2.94 1.55
C ILE A 116 22.53 1.85 0.74
N ARG A 117 23.68 2.16 0.13
CA ARG A 117 24.45 1.17 -0.66
C ARG A 117 24.98 0.01 0.19
N GLU A 118 25.40 0.28 1.42
CA GLU A 118 25.93 -0.75 2.33
C GLU A 118 24.80 -1.60 2.90
N LEU A 119 23.65 -1.00 3.22
CA LEU A 119 22.44 -1.70 3.64
C LEU A 119 21.93 -2.70 2.60
N TRP A 120 22.01 -2.33 1.31
CA TRP A 120 21.63 -3.22 0.21
C TRP A 120 22.67 -4.33 -0.07
N ALA A 121 23.92 -4.14 0.38
CA ALA A 121 24.99 -5.13 0.30
C ALA A 121 25.09 -6.02 1.56
N MET A 122 24.36 -5.71 2.62
CA MET A 122 24.28 -6.51 3.84
C MET A 122 23.49 -7.82 3.66
N LYS A 123 23.58 -8.69 4.67
CA LYS A 123 22.93 -10.00 4.68
C LYS A 123 21.42 -9.88 4.34
N PRO A 124 20.86 -10.79 3.52
CA PRO A 124 19.45 -10.77 3.09
C PRO A 124 18.43 -10.64 4.23
N ILE A 125 18.78 -11.11 5.43
CA ILE A 125 17.92 -11.08 6.61
C ILE A 125 17.57 -9.64 7.04
N VAL A 126 18.51 -8.70 6.95
CA VAL A 126 18.32 -7.30 7.37
C VAL A 126 17.40 -6.58 6.38
N ARG A 127 17.57 -6.90 5.08
CA ARG A 127 16.74 -6.38 3.99
C ARG A 127 15.28 -6.84 4.12
N THR A 128 15.07 -8.12 4.42
CA THR A 128 13.72 -8.68 4.64
C THR A 128 13.07 -8.12 5.90
N LEU A 129 13.81 -8.02 7.01
CA LEU A 129 13.28 -7.52 8.28
C LEU A 129 12.85 -6.04 8.17
N SER A 130 13.62 -5.24 7.43
CA SER A 130 13.29 -3.83 7.18
C SER A 130 11.98 -3.69 6.38
N GLY A 131 11.76 -4.52 5.35
CA GLY A 131 10.49 -4.54 4.63
C GLY A 131 9.29 -4.91 5.51
N TYR A 132 9.39 -5.98 6.31
CA TYR A 132 8.29 -6.37 7.21
C TYR A 132 8.00 -5.33 8.31
N SER A 133 9.02 -4.58 8.76
CA SER A 133 8.84 -3.58 9.81
C SER A 133 7.94 -2.42 9.39
N HIS A 134 7.98 -1.98 8.12
CA HIS A 134 7.05 -0.94 7.66
C HIS A 134 5.63 -1.46 7.45
N LEU A 135 5.46 -2.72 7.01
CA LEU A 135 4.14 -3.33 6.90
C LEU A 135 3.47 -3.41 8.28
N LEU A 136 4.23 -3.78 9.31
CA LEU A 136 3.77 -3.76 10.70
C LEU A 136 3.37 -2.35 11.15
N ALA A 137 4.20 -1.34 10.89
CA ALA A 137 3.88 0.04 11.23
C ALA A 137 2.60 0.51 10.52
N PHE A 138 2.44 0.19 9.24
CA PHE A 138 1.27 0.58 8.46
C PHE A 138 0.00 -0.12 8.96
N ALA A 139 0.08 -1.40 9.33
CA ALA A 139 -1.01 -2.12 9.97
C ALA A 139 -1.41 -1.50 11.31
N LEU A 140 -0.44 -1.14 12.15
CA LEU A 140 -0.71 -0.49 13.45
C LEU A 140 -1.41 0.87 13.28
N ILE A 141 -0.96 1.68 12.32
CA ILE A 141 -1.60 2.96 12.01
C ILE A 141 -3.03 2.74 11.52
N THR A 142 -3.24 1.78 10.62
CA THR A 142 -4.58 1.44 10.12
C THR A 142 -5.52 1.03 11.27
N ILE A 143 -5.05 0.16 12.18
CA ILE A 143 -5.82 -0.28 13.35
C ILE A 143 -6.10 0.91 14.30
N PHE A 144 -5.11 1.78 14.51
CA PHE A 144 -5.27 2.95 15.38
C PHE A 144 -6.35 3.90 14.85
N ILE A 145 -6.32 4.22 13.54
CA ILE A 145 -7.33 5.07 12.90
C ILE A 145 -8.71 4.42 12.98
N TYR A 146 -8.79 3.11 12.71
CA TYR A 146 -10.04 2.35 12.80
C TYR A 146 -10.64 2.40 14.21
N LYS A 147 -9.82 2.18 15.25
CA LYS A 147 -10.27 2.21 16.65
C LYS A 147 -10.63 3.61 17.13
N LYS A 148 -9.87 4.63 16.74
CA LYS A 148 -10.10 6.02 17.13
C LYS A 148 -11.18 6.72 16.31
N LYS A 149 -11.71 6.07 15.26
CA LYS A 149 -12.69 6.64 14.33
C LYS A 149 -12.26 7.99 13.76
N LEU A 150 -10.96 8.14 13.49
CA LEU A 150 -10.37 9.36 12.90
C LEU A 150 -10.62 9.35 11.39
N PHE A 151 -11.88 9.48 11.00
CA PHE A 151 -12.29 9.51 9.61
C PHE A 151 -12.19 10.93 9.05
N LEU A 152 -11.94 11.08 7.75
CA LEU A 152 -12.18 12.36 7.09
C LEU A 152 -13.70 12.62 7.10
N GLY A 153 -14.18 13.31 8.13
CA GLY A 153 -15.60 13.51 8.43
C GLY A 153 -16.44 14.13 7.31
N GLY A 154 -15.82 14.73 6.29
CA GLY A 154 -16.52 15.24 5.10
C GLY A 154 -17.06 14.17 4.14
N PHE A 155 -16.61 12.92 4.21
CA PHE A 155 -16.96 11.88 3.22
C PHE A 155 -17.97 10.82 3.70
N GLN A 156 -18.29 10.79 5.00
CA GLN A 156 -19.24 9.81 5.56
C GLN A 156 -20.66 9.92 4.98
N ASN A 157 -21.15 11.14 4.72
CA ASN A 157 -22.50 11.35 4.16
C ASN A 157 -22.70 10.71 2.78
N GLY A 158 -21.63 10.54 1.98
CA GLY A 158 -21.72 9.87 0.68
C GLY A 158 -21.64 8.33 0.77
N ALA A 159 -21.10 7.80 1.87
CA ALA A 159 -20.97 6.37 2.13
C ALA A 159 -22.27 5.74 2.64
N GLU A 160 -23.00 6.48 3.47
CA GLU A 160 -24.23 6.04 4.13
C GLU A 160 -25.38 5.87 3.14
N ASN A 161 -25.53 6.81 2.19
CA ASN A 161 -26.57 6.73 1.13
C ASN A 161 -26.43 5.50 0.22
N ARG A 162 -25.23 4.97 -0.03
CA ARG A 162 -25.03 3.84 -0.95
C ARG A 162 -25.20 2.45 -0.34
N ASN A 163 -25.18 2.32 0.99
CA ASN A 163 -25.48 1.05 1.63
C ASN A 163 -27.00 0.84 1.81
N GLN A 164 -27.83 1.86 1.58
CA GLN A 164 -29.29 1.71 1.51
C GLN A 164 -29.78 1.22 0.14
N ASP A 165 -28.96 1.39 -0.92
CA ASP A 165 -29.29 1.03 -2.31
C ASP A 165 -28.72 -0.34 -2.76
N SER A 166 -28.15 -1.15 -1.86
CA SER A 166 -27.55 -2.48 -2.16
C SER A 166 -28.22 -3.60 -1.38
#